data_AF-A0A5E4QDV8-F1
#
_entry.id   AF-A0A5E4QDV8-F1
#
_cell.length_a   1.000
_cell.length_b   1.000
_cell.length_c   1.000
_cell.angle_alpha   90.00
_cell.angle_beta   90.00
_cell.angle_gamma   90.00
#
_symmetry.space_group_name_H-M   'P 1'
#
loop_
_entity.id
_entity.type
_entity.pdbx_description
1 polymer ?
#
loop_
_entity_poly.entity_id
_entity_poly.type
_entity_poly.pdbx_seq_one_letter_code
_entity_poly.pdbx_strand_id
1 'polypeptide(L)' 'MAPFDEKFYIIMNLAVGGTNGFFPDGIANPTPKPWWNGSPTAATDFWNGRNFWLPTWNLNVNDGQDASLQVDYVRVWAL' A
#
# COMPACT_ATOMS: atom_id res chain seq x y z
N MET A 1 -24.13 0.97 14.71
CA MET A 1 -24.32 -0.50 14.75
C MET A 1 -23.88 -1.03 13.40
N ALA A 2 -22.79 -1.79 13.34
CA ALA A 2 -22.37 -2.40 12.07
C ALA A 2 -23.31 -3.59 11.77
N PRO A 3 -23.72 -3.79 10.50
CA PRO A 3 -24.66 -4.85 10.16
C PRO A 3 -23.94 -6.19 10.16
N PHE A 4 -24.11 -6.99 11.22
CA PHE A 4 -23.52 -8.32 11.34
C PHE A 4 -24.38 -9.43 10.70
N ASP A 5 -25.47 -9.03 10.03
CA ASP A 5 -26.49 -9.93 9.48
C ASP A 5 -26.28 -10.20 7.97
N GLU A 6 -25.15 -9.75 7.42
CA GLU A 6 -24.83 -9.86 6.00
C GLU A 6 -23.60 -10.72 5.74
N LYS A 7 -23.43 -11.16 4.48
CA LYS A 7 -22.22 -11.86 4.06
C LYS A 7 -21.02 -10.91 4.16
N PHE A 8 -20.02 -11.32 4.93
CA PHE A 8 -18.73 -10.63 4.99
C PHE A 8 -17.73 -11.25 4.03
N TYR A 9 -16.85 -10.40 3.48
CA TYR A 9 -15.77 -10.80 2.60
C TYR A 9 -14.45 -10.45 3.27
N ILE A 10 -13.49 -11.38 3.23
CA ILE A 10 -12.11 -11.09 3.60
C ILE A 10 -11.46 -10.39 2.41
N ILE A 11 -11.00 -9.15 2.63
CA ILE A 11 -10.23 -8.39 1.65
C ILE A 11 -8.80 -8.30 2.16
N MET A 12 -7.86 -8.85 1.38
CA MET A 12 -6.43 -8.67 1.59
C MET A 12 -5.86 -7.89 0.41
N ASN A 13 -5.10 -6.83 0.70
CA ASN A 13 -4.58 -5.94 -0.31
C ASN A 13 -3.20 -5.38 0.10
N LEU A 14 -2.34 -5.15 -0.89
CA LEU A 14 -1.10 -4.39 -0.79
C LEU A 14 -1.25 -3.16 -1.68
N ALA A 15 -1.19 -1.97 -1.09
CA ALA A 15 -1.39 -0.71 -1.79
C ALA A 15 -0.16 0.21 -1.68
N VAL A 16 0.08 0.97 -2.73
CA VAL A 16 1.10 2.03 -2.81
C VAL A 16 0.56 3.21 -3.62
N GLY A 17 1.07 4.42 -3.40
CA GLY A 17 0.75 5.58 -4.26
C GLY A 17 -0.69 6.11 -4.14
N GLY A 18 -1.45 5.71 -3.12
CA GLY A 18 -2.86 6.09 -2.96
C GLY A 18 -3.07 7.55 -2.52
N THR A 19 -4.23 8.12 -2.88
CA THR A 19 -4.65 9.50 -2.51
C THR A 19 -5.86 9.54 -1.58
N ASN A 20 -6.41 8.39 -1.20
CA ASN A 20 -7.60 8.24 -0.37
C ASN A 20 -7.38 8.52 1.14
N GLY A 21 -6.29 9.20 1.49
CA GLY A 21 -5.96 9.58 2.87
C GLY A 21 -5.20 8.52 3.68
N PHE A 22 -5.02 7.30 3.17
CA PHE A 22 -4.19 6.27 3.84
C PHE A 22 -2.71 6.69 3.94
N PHE A 23 -2.23 7.46 2.96
CA PHE A 23 -0.90 8.07 2.96
C PHE A 23 -1.03 9.56 3.26
N PRO A 24 -0.95 10.01 4.53
CA PRO A 24 -1.13 11.41 4.87
C PRO A 24 -0.06 12.30 4.24
N ASP A 25 -0.48 13.52 3.94
CA ASP A 25 0.38 14.58 3.42
C ASP A 25 1.19 15.23 4.56
N GLY A 26 2.36 15.80 4.23
CA GLY A 26 3.15 16.61 5.18
C GLY A 26 3.85 15.86 6.31
N ILE A 27 3.91 14.53 6.26
CA ILE A 27 4.62 13.73 7.26
C ILE A 27 6.14 13.76 7.02
N ALA A 28 6.91 13.89 8.10
CA ALA A 28 8.36 13.77 8.07
C ALA A 28 8.78 12.30 7.86
N ASN A 29 9.44 12.03 6.74
CA ASN A 29 10.01 10.72 6.41
C ASN A 29 11.47 10.91 5.95
N PRO A 30 12.35 9.90 6.09
CA PRO A 30 13.72 9.97 5.55
C PRO A 30 13.74 10.35 4.07
N THR A 31 12.77 9.83 3.31
CA THR A 31 12.42 10.31 1.98
C THR A 31 11.02 10.91 2.03
N PRO A 32 10.84 12.19 1.68
CA PRO A 32 9.51 12.80 1.58
C PRO A 32 8.59 12.07 0.60
N LYS A 33 7.29 12.04 0.90
CA LYS A 33 6.26 11.48 -0.01
C LYS A 33 6.25 12.31 -1.32
N PRO A 34 6.44 11.70 -2.50
CA PRO A 34 6.60 12.46 -3.75
C PRO A 34 5.30 12.91 -4.41
N TRP A 35 4.13 12.46 -3.95
CA TRP A 35 2.81 12.88 -4.48
C TRP A 35 1.97 13.54 -3.39
N TRP A 36 1.09 14.46 -3.79
CA TRP A 36 0.10 15.08 -2.90
C TRP A 36 -1.28 14.46 -3.12
N ASN A 37 -2.08 14.29 -2.05
CA ASN A 37 -3.38 13.63 -2.18
C ASN A 37 -4.37 14.42 -3.06
N GLY A 38 -4.26 15.74 -3.09
CA GLY A 38 -5.06 16.62 -3.94
C GLY A 38 -4.51 16.88 -5.36
N SER A 39 -3.38 16.28 -5.73
CA SER A 39 -2.78 16.53 -7.06
C SER A 39 -3.59 15.85 -8.17
N PRO A 40 -3.94 16.56 -9.28
CA PRO A 40 -4.55 15.93 -10.44
C PRO A 40 -3.60 14.97 -11.16
N THR A 41 -2.29 15.06 -10.87
CA THR A 41 -1.23 14.24 -11.46
C THR A 41 -0.54 13.35 -10.42
N ALA A 42 -1.20 13.06 -9.28
CA ALA A 42 -0.60 12.33 -8.16
C ALA A 42 0.10 11.02 -8.57
N ALA A 43 -0.47 10.25 -9.51
CA ALA A 43 0.14 9.03 -10.01
C ALA A 43 1.45 9.29 -10.78
N THR A 44 1.50 10.35 -11.59
CA THR A 44 2.70 10.80 -12.29
C THR A 44 3.75 11.27 -11.29
N ASP A 45 3.36 12.05 -10.28
CA ASP A 45 4.24 12.55 -9.23
C ASP A 45 4.85 11.38 -8.42
N PHE A 46 4.02 10.39 -8.06
CA PHE A 46 4.44 9.14 -7.44
C PHE A 46 5.49 8.41 -8.29
N TRP A 47 5.23 8.22 -9.58
CA TRP A 47 6.13 7.52 -10.49
C TRP A 47 7.45 8.27 -10.75
N ASN A 48 7.40 9.59 -10.83
CA ASN A 48 8.59 10.42 -10.98
C ASN A 48 9.48 10.35 -9.73
N GLY A 49 8.89 10.15 -8.55
CA GLY A 49 9.61 9.90 -7.30
C GLY A 49 10.19 8.49 -7.14
N ARG A 50 10.03 7.58 -8.11
CA ARG A 50 10.42 6.16 -7.99
C ARG A 50 11.88 5.93 -7.62
N ASN A 51 12.79 6.82 -8.00
CA ASN A 51 14.20 6.68 -7.67
C ASN A 51 14.45 6.67 -6.16
N PHE A 52 13.51 7.16 -5.35
CA PHE A 52 13.62 7.13 -3.90
C PHE A 52 12.93 5.95 -3.24
N TRP A 53 11.77 5.51 -3.75
CA TRP A 53 10.99 4.44 -3.12
C TRP A 53 11.20 3.06 -3.77
N LEU A 54 11.49 2.99 -5.07
CA LEU A 54 11.66 1.70 -5.77
C LEU A 54 12.87 0.91 -5.25
N PRO A 55 14.02 1.53 -4.92
CA PRO A 55 15.14 0.79 -4.34
C PRO A 55 14.82 0.14 -3.00
N THR A 56 13.85 0.67 -2.23
CA THR A 56 13.47 0.08 -0.93
C THR A 56 12.75 -1.26 -1.06
N TRP A 57 12.32 -1.62 -2.28
CA TRP A 57 11.66 -2.89 -2.57
C TRP A 57 12.66 -4.03 -2.84
N ASN A 58 13.97 -3.72 -2.89
CA ASN A 58 15.03 -4.72 -3.07
C ASN A 58 14.79 -5.69 -4.22
N LEU A 59 14.31 -5.22 -5.38
CA LEU A 59 13.89 -6.08 -6.50
C LEU A 59 14.97 -7.01 -7.06
N ASN A 60 16.24 -6.72 -6.80
CA ASN A 60 17.38 -7.53 -7.21
C ASN A 60 17.87 -8.51 -6.11
N VAL A 61 17.18 -8.58 -4.98
CA VAL A 61 17.48 -9.47 -3.84
C VAL A 61 16.29 -10.41 -3.67
N ASN A 62 16.55 -11.70 -3.41
CA ASN A 62 15.51 -12.70 -3.19
C ASN A 62 14.40 -12.70 -4.28
N ASP A 63 14.76 -12.42 -5.54
CA ASP A 63 13.83 -12.26 -6.66
C ASP A 63 12.69 -11.25 -6.39
N GLY A 64 12.94 -10.23 -5.57
CA GLY A 64 11.96 -9.21 -5.19
C GLY A 64 10.87 -9.68 -4.23
N GLN A 65 11.00 -10.88 -3.66
CA GLN A 65 10.00 -11.45 -2.75
C GLN A 65 9.79 -10.61 -1.48
N ASP A 66 10.80 -9.85 -1.05
CA ASP A 66 10.73 -8.97 0.13
C ASP A 66 9.68 -7.84 -0.04
N ALA A 67 9.31 -7.49 -1.27
CA ALA A 67 8.28 -6.49 -1.57
C ALA A 67 6.89 -7.08 -1.80
N SER A 68 6.74 -8.41 -1.71
CA SER A 68 5.48 -9.10 -1.97
C SER A 68 4.60 -9.22 -0.72
N LEU A 69 3.29 -9.29 -0.91
CA LEU A 69 2.38 -9.76 0.12
C LEU A 69 2.48 -11.29 0.20
N GLN A 70 3.09 -11.82 1.26
CA GLN A 70 3.22 -13.26 1.49
C GLN A 70 2.20 -13.72 2.52
N VAL A 71 1.44 -14.77 2.19
CA VAL A 71 0.41 -15.35 3.05
C VAL A 71 0.65 -16.84 3.19
N ASP A 72 0.89 -17.29 4.41
CA ASP A 72 1.07 -18.72 4.73
C ASP A 72 -0.28 -19.45 4.79
N TYR A 73 -1.22 -18.94 5.60
CA TYR A 73 -2.58 -19.46 5.64
C TYR A 73 -3.62 -18.41 6.01
N VAL A 74 -4.83 -18.58 5.47
CA VAL A 74 -6.06 -17.94 5.96
C VAL A 74 -6.96 -19.05 6.48
N ARG A 75 -7.39 -18.95 7.73
CA ARG A 75 -8.29 -19.91 8.35
C ARG A 75 -9.44 -19.17 9.03
N VAL A 76 -10.65 -19.64 8.77
CA VAL A 76 -11.91 -19.06 9.29
C VAL A 76 -12.70 -20.19 9.93
N TRP A 77 -13.21 -19.96 11.13
CA TRP A 77 -13.99 -20.93 11.88
C TRP A 77 -15.25 -20.27 12.42
N ALA A 78 -16.32 -21.06 12.54
CA ALA A 78 -17.58 -20.69 13.18
C ALA A 78 -18.02 -21.83 14.11
N LEU A 79 -18.88 -21.52 15.09
CA LEU A 79 -19.43 -22.46 16.06
C LEU A 79 -20.51 -23.36 15.46
#